data_AF-A0A6H9KXG9-F1
#
_entry.id   AF-A0A6H9KXG9-F1
#
_cell.length_a   1.000
_cell.length_b   1.000
_cell.length_c   1.000
_cell.angle_alpha   90.00
_cell.angle_beta   90.00
_cell.angle_gamma   90.00
#
_symmetry.space_group_name_H-M   'P 1'
#
loop_
_entity.id
_entity.type
_entity.pdbx_description
1 polymer ?
#
loop_
_entity_poly.entity_id
_entity_poly.type
_entity_poly.pdbx_seq_one_letter_code
_entity_poly.pdbx_strand_id
1 'polypeptide(L)'
;MNARDYRISTEEHLNKNKSMAKRTTNKKSRPQTRNNGKNGKMYETLMGLGLWVLGLFNVVLIASFVMKHMGTEGEQIISVSEPVITRNIEHVISFEVLNGCGVSGVAAKFATRLENAGYKSTEVGNFDNFDMPQTIIFDRKSQNRLYGLKVAELLGLPATSVAYQTKAGSKVDVSVILGKDYQKAEFLSTIENH
;
A
#
# COMPACT_ATOMS: atom_id res chain seq x y z
N MET A 1 -36.29 0.51 118.85
CA MET A 1 -37.59 -0.11 118.51
C MET A 1 -37.34 -1.07 117.36
N ASN A 2 -36.90 -2.30 117.66
CA ASN A 2 -37.66 -3.54 117.91
C ASN A 2 -38.23 -4.20 116.64
N ALA A 3 -37.67 -5.37 116.34
CA ALA A 3 -38.10 -6.36 115.36
C ALA A 3 -38.77 -7.51 116.13
N ARG A 4 -40.00 -7.85 115.75
CA ARG A 4 -40.96 -8.86 116.29
C ARG A 4 -42.30 -8.26 115.87
N ASP A 5 -43.06 -8.75 114.89
CA ASP A 5 -43.49 -10.10 114.54
C ASP A 5 -44.00 -10.00 113.07
N TYR A 6 -43.88 -10.95 112.15
CA TYR A 6 -44.36 -12.31 112.22
C TYR A 6 -43.63 -13.14 111.15
N ARG A 7 -43.01 -14.20 111.65
CA ARG A 7 -42.50 -15.39 110.96
C ARG A 7 -43.66 -16.11 110.24
N ILE A 8 -43.44 -16.51 108.98
CA ILE A 8 -43.21 -17.92 108.55
C ILE A 8 -44.49 -18.69 108.17
N SER A 9 -44.34 -19.39 107.02
CA SER A 9 -45.00 -20.64 106.63
C SER A 9 -46.41 -20.57 106.04
N THR A 10 -46.46 -20.50 104.71
CA THR A 10 -47.15 -21.52 103.92
C THR A 10 -46.57 -21.56 102.49
N GLU A 11 -45.93 -22.70 102.16
CA GLU A 11 -46.01 -23.40 100.85
C GLU A 11 -45.37 -22.69 99.63
N GLU A 12 -44.16 -23.03 99.16
CA GLU A 12 -43.78 -24.33 98.57
C GLU A 12 -44.93 -24.87 97.69
N HIS A 13 -44.90 -24.72 96.37
CA HIS A 13 -44.57 -25.84 95.47
C HIS A 13 -44.62 -25.37 94.01
N LEU A 14 -43.78 -26.00 93.17
CA LEU A 14 -43.86 -26.05 91.70
C LEU A 14 -43.63 -24.70 90.98
N ASN A 15 -42.54 -24.47 90.26
CA ASN A 15 -42.12 -25.30 89.15
C ASN A 15 -40.72 -24.89 88.71
N LYS A 16 -39.73 -25.72 89.09
CA LYS A 16 -38.37 -25.69 88.58
C LYS A 16 -38.12 -27.07 87.96
N ASN A 17 -38.30 -27.19 86.66
CA ASN A 17 -37.83 -28.33 85.88
C ASN A 17 -37.29 -27.79 84.55
N LYS A 18 -35.96 -27.81 84.42
CA LYS A 18 -35.20 -28.88 83.73
C LYS A 18 -35.19 -28.64 82.22
N SER A 19 -34.11 -28.05 81.73
CA SER A 19 -32.95 -28.79 81.23
C SER A 19 -33.23 -29.52 79.92
N MET A 20 -32.78 -28.94 78.80
CA MET A 20 -32.24 -29.72 77.69
C MET A 20 -31.06 -28.97 77.07
N ALA A 21 -29.88 -29.49 77.34
CA ALA A 21 -28.67 -29.23 76.59
C ALA A 21 -28.48 -30.35 75.55
N LYS A 22 -28.11 -29.97 74.32
CA LYS A 22 -27.40 -30.73 73.25
C LYS A 22 -27.80 -30.11 71.89
N ARG A 23 -27.00 -29.96 70.84
CA ARG A 23 -25.57 -30.18 70.49
C ARG A 23 -25.50 -29.83 68.98
N THR A 24 -24.35 -29.39 68.47
CA THR A 24 -23.95 -29.38 67.02
C THR A 24 -24.67 -28.33 66.12
N THR A 25 -24.11 -27.72 65.07
CA THR A 25 -23.02 -28.07 64.12
C THR A 25 -22.37 -26.80 63.53
N ASN A 26 -21.06 -26.82 63.34
CA ASN A 26 -20.33 -25.97 62.40
C ASN A 26 -20.71 -26.37 60.95
N LYS A 27 -21.08 -25.42 60.08
CA LYS A 27 -21.26 -25.67 58.64
C LYS A 27 -20.84 -24.47 57.80
N LYS A 28 -19.68 -24.61 57.16
CA LYS A 28 -19.23 -23.82 55.99
C LYS A 28 -20.27 -23.94 54.87
N SER A 29 -20.70 -22.82 54.33
CA SER A 29 -21.42 -22.74 53.05
C SER A 29 -20.99 -21.47 52.30
N ARG A 30 -20.27 -21.61 51.19
CA ARG A 30 -20.31 -20.67 50.05
C ARG A 30 -21.11 -21.37 48.94
N PRO A 31 -21.97 -20.67 48.19
CA PRO A 31 -21.53 -20.09 46.92
C PRO A 31 -22.10 -18.69 46.59
N GLN A 32 -21.51 -18.12 45.53
CA GLN A 32 -21.56 -16.74 44.99
C GLN A 32 -22.96 -16.19 44.62
N THR A 33 -23.11 -14.85 44.59
CA THR A 33 -23.44 -14.08 43.35
C THR A 33 -23.57 -12.54 43.56
N ARG A 34 -22.93 -11.78 42.64
CA ARG A 34 -23.29 -10.45 42.05
C ARG A 34 -23.57 -9.22 42.97
N ASN A 35 -23.19 -7.97 42.67
CA ASN A 35 -22.37 -7.34 41.63
C ASN A 35 -22.11 -5.85 41.98
N ASN A 36 -21.01 -5.30 41.47
CA ASN A 36 -20.77 -3.91 41.04
C ASN A 36 -20.64 -2.74 42.05
N GLY A 37 -19.38 -2.42 42.40
CA GLY A 37 -18.87 -1.04 42.43
C GLY A 37 -18.15 -0.74 41.10
N LYS A 38 -18.67 0.20 40.32
CA LYS A 38 -18.41 0.40 38.87
C LYS A 38 -17.16 1.23 38.52
N ASN A 39 -16.09 1.22 39.31
CA ASN A 39 -15.02 2.22 39.11
C ASN A 39 -13.70 1.66 38.52
N GLY A 40 -13.62 0.35 38.24
CA GLY A 40 -12.46 -0.28 37.59
C GLY A 40 -12.71 -0.74 36.13
N LYS A 41 -13.92 -0.62 35.60
CA LYS A 41 -14.25 -1.15 34.25
C LYS A 41 -14.01 -0.13 33.13
N MET A 42 -13.74 1.13 33.49
CA MET A 42 -13.61 2.21 32.51
C MET A 42 -12.26 2.20 31.82
N TYR A 43 -11.16 1.85 32.51
CA TYR A 43 -9.85 1.78 31.87
C TYR A 43 -9.71 0.54 30.98
N GLU A 44 -10.41 -0.56 31.28
CA GLU A 44 -10.41 -1.77 30.44
C GLU A 44 -11.09 -1.53 29.09
N THR A 45 -12.20 -0.78 29.06
CA THR A 45 -12.86 -0.38 27.81
C THR A 45 -12.14 0.78 27.11
N LEU A 46 -11.58 1.76 27.84
CA LEU A 46 -10.81 2.86 27.25
C LEU A 46 -9.47 2.42 26.64
N MET A 47 -8.72 1.52 27.30
CA MET A 47 -7.45 1.02 26.77
C MET A 47 -7.68 0.13 25.54
N GLY A 48 -8.73 -0.69 25.55
CA GLY A 48 -9.17 -1.44 24.38
C GLY A 48 -9.52 -0.51 23.23
N LEU A 49 -10.25 0.58 23.49
CA LEU A 49 -10.61 1.57 22.47
C LEU A 49 -9.38 2.21 21.83
N GLY A 50 -8.36 2.56 22.62
CA GLY A 50 -7.11 3.12 22.11
C GLY A 50 -6.34 2.17 21.21
N LEU A 51 -6.27 0.89 21.58
CA LEU A 51 -5.68 -0.18 20.75
C LEU A 51 -6.45 -0.37 19.44
N TRP A 52 -7.78 -0.35 19.49
CA TRP A 52 -8.62 -0.44 18.29
C TRP A 52 -8.48 0.77 17.37
N VAL A 53 -8.43 1.99 17.93
CA VAL A 53 -8.23 3.23 17.16
C VAL A 53 -6.85 3.22 16.50
N LEU A 54 -5.81 2.86 17.24
CA LEU A 54 -4.44 2.80 16.72
C LEU A 54 -4.28 1.71 15.66
N GLY A 55 -4.89 0.55 15.87
CA GLY A 55 -4.92 -0.55 14.91
C GLY A 55 -5.67 -0.16 13.62
N LEU A 56 -6.87 0.40 13.74
CA LEU A 56 -7.67 0.85 12.61
C LEU A 56 -6.95 1.95 11.81
N PHE A 57 -6.33 2.90 12.51
CA PHE A 57 -5.56 3.97 11.89
C PHE A 57 -4.36 3.41 11.09
N ASN A 58 -3.61 2.46 11.65
CA ASN A 58 -2.51 1.80 10.93
C ASN A 58 -3.01 0.98 9.73
N VAL A 59 -4.13 0.27 9.86
CA VAL A 59 -4.72 -0.49 8.75
C VAL A 59 -5.13 0.44 7.60
N VAL A 60 -5.74 1.59 7.90
CA VAL A 60 -6.10 2.59 6.88
C VAL A 60 -4.85 3.17 6.21
N LEU A 61 -3.78 3.46 6.97
CA LEU A 61 -2.53 3.95 6.39
C LEU A 61 -1.84 2.91 5.50
N ILE A 62 -1.78 1.65 5.93
CA ILE A 62 -1.20 0.55 5.14
C ILE A 62 -2.06 0.30 3.90
N ALA A 63 -3.38 0.26 4.03
CA ALA A 63 -4.28 0.10 2.90
C ALA A 63 -4.15 1.27 1.92
N SER A 64 -4.05 2.50 2.40
CA SER A 64 -3.81 3.68 1.56
C SER A 64 -2.44 3.64 0.87
N PHE A 65 -1.38 3.22 1.57
CA PHE A 65 -0.05 3.06 1.00
C PHE A 65 -0.01 1.96 -0.07
N VAL A 66 -0.63 0.81 0.22
CA VAL A 66 -0.77 -0.32 -0.71
C VAL A 66 -1.62 0.08 -1.92
N MET A 67 -2.77 0.74 -1.75
CA MET A 67 -3.57 1.24 -2.86
C MET A 67 -2.86 2.33 -3.66
N LYS A 68 -2.02 3.15 -3.03
CA LYS A 68 -1.24 4.19 -3.71
C LYS A 68 -0.03 3.63 -4.46
N HIS A 69 0.56 2.50 -4.02
CA HIS A 69 1.69 1.85 -4.70
C HIS A 69 1.28 0.67 -5.60
N MET A 70 0.08 0.12 -5.41
CA MET A 70 -0.50 -0.98 -6.21
C MET A 70 -1.75 -0.53 -6.97
N GLY A 71 -1.96 0.79 -7.08
CA GLY A 71 -3.07 1.40 -7.80
C GLY A 71 -2.93 1.20 -9.30
N THR A 72 -3.45 0.07 -9.75
CA THR A 72 -3.91 -0.25 -11.09
C THR A 72 -4.52 0.98 -11.76
N GLU A 73 -3.86 1.47 -12.81
CA GLU A 73 -4.48 2.38 -13.76
C GLU A 73 -5.52 1.59 -14.56
N GLY A 74 -6.79 1.80 -14.25
CA GLY A 74 -7.91 1.21 -14.97
C GLY A 74 -9.22 1.69 -14.39
N GLU A 75 -9.80 2.75 -14.96
CA GLU A 75 -10.88 2.58 -15.94
C GLU A 75 -11.48 3.96 -16.30
N GLN A 76 -11.29 4.42 -17.54
CA GLN A 76 -12.19 5.39 -18.15
C GLN A 76 -13.28 4.56 -18.84
N ILE A 77 -14.44 4.42 -18.19
CA ILE A 77 -15.58 3.67 -18.73
C ILE A 77 -16.20 4.50 -19.86
N ILE A 78 -15.94 4.12 -21.11
CA ILE A 78 -16.80 4.47 -22.24
C ILE A 78 -17.74 3.29 -22.47
N SER A 79 -19.01 3.52 -22.17
CA SER A 79 -20.12 2.59 -22.37
C SER A 79 -20.35 2.33 -23.87
N VAL A 80 -19.87 1.19 -24.36
CA VAL A 80 -20.38 0.57 -25.60
C VAL A 80 -20.56 -0.92 -25.32
N SER A 81 -21.80 -1.37 -25.41
CA SER A 81 -22.21 -2.77 -25.29
C SER A 81 -21.73 -3.58 -26.51
N GLU A 82 -20.59 -4.25 -26.39
CA GLU A 82 -20.12 -5.32 -27.29
C GLU A 82 -19.44 -6.44 -26.49
N PRO A 83 -19.45 -7.70 -26.98
CA PRO A 83 -18.90 -8.84 -26.26
C PRO A 83 -17.41 -8.65 -25.98
N VAL A 84 -17.06 -8.61 -24.69
CA VAL A 84 -15.69 -8.41 -24.21
C VAL A 84 -14.84 -9.64 -24.55
N ILE A 85 -14.20 -9.62 -25.72
CA ILE A 85 -12.96 -10.35 -25.92
C ILE A 85 -11.91 -9.57 -25.13
N THR A 86 -11.43 -10.13 -24.03
CA THR A 86 -10.29 -9.60 -23.26
C THR A 86 -9.03 -9.68 -24.14
N ARG A 87 -8.92 -8.77 -25.11
CA ARG A 87 -7.66 -8.47 -25.78
C ARG A 87 -6.84 -7.71 -24.76
N ASN A 88 -5.81 -8.38 -24.24
CA ASN A 88 -4.71 -7.70 -23.57
C ASN A 88 -4.19 -6.63 -24.54
N ILE A 89 -4.59 -5.37 -24.35
CA ILE A 89 -4.13 -4.27 -25.21
C ILE A 89 -2.66 -4.08 -24.85
N GLU A 90 -1.76 -4.67 -25.64
CA GLU A 90 -0.34 -4.43 -25.46
C GLU A 90 -0.09 -2.93 -25.60
N HIS A 91 0.51 -2.34 -24.57
CA HIS A 91 0.83 -0.93 -24.53
C HIS A 91 1.87 -0.61 -25.62
N VAL A 92 1.42 0.10 -26.66
CA VAL A 92 2.28 0.57 -27.75
C VAL A 92 3.18 1.68 -27.22
N ILE A 93 4.50 1.47 -27.27
CA ILE A 93 5.49 2.45 -26.80
C ILE A 93 5.50 3.66 -27.74
N SER A 94 5.28 4.84 -27.15
CA SER A 94 5.36 6.14 -27.80
C SER A 94 6.73 6.79 -27.64
N PHE A 95 7.24 7.44 -28.68
CA PHE A 95 8.58 8.01 -28.66
C PHE A 95 8.68 9.38 -29.34
N GLU A 96 9.77 10.08 -29.03
CA GLU A 96 10.28 11.23 -29.80
C GLU A 96 11.75 11.02 -30.20
N VAL A 97 12.15 11.61 -31.33
CA VAL A 97 13.54 11.59 -31.80
C VAL A 97 14.03 13.02 -32.02
N LEU A 98 15.10 13.38 -31.32
CA LEU A 98 15.69 14.72 -31.34
C LEU A 98 17.11 14.67 -31.92
N ASN A 99 17.37 15.49 -32.92
CA ASN A 99 18.68 15.63 -33.54
C ASN A 99 19.60 16.51 -32.70
N GLY A 100 20.54 15.90 -31.99
CA GLY A 100 21.60 16.59 -31.25
C GLY A 100 22.98 16.52 -31.94
N CYS A 101 23.07 15.99 -33.16
CA CYS A 101 24.35 15.79 -33.86
C CYS A 101 24.62 16.81 -34.97
N GLY A 102 23.60 17.56 -35.41
CA GLY A 102 23.70 18.60 -36.42
C GLY A 102 23.62 18.11 -37.86
N VAL A 103 23.40 16.80 -38.08
CA VAL A 103 23.26 16.23 -39.43
C VAL A 103 21.79 16.23 -39.84
N SER A 104 21.48 16.85 -40.97
CA SER A 104 20.10 16.94 -41.47
C SER A 104 19.50 15.57 -41.79
N GLY A 105 18.21 15.39 -41.46
CA GLY A 105 17.45 14.17 -41.79
C GLY A 105 17.72 12.95 -40.91
N VAL A 106 18.71 12.99 -40.02
CA VAL A 106 19.08 11.83 -39.18
C VAL A 106 17.97 11.46 -38.19
N ALA A 107 17.33 12.43 -37.53
CA ALA A 107 16.20 12.13 -36.64
C ALA A 107 15.02 11.49 -37.36
N ALA A 108 14.68 11.96 -38.57
CA ALA A 108 13.60 11.40 -39.37
C ALA A 108 13.88 9.94 -39.77
N LYS A 109 15.12 9.63 -40.18
CA LYS A 109 15.54 8.27 -40.51
C LYS A 109 15.36 7.30 -39.33
N PHE A 110 15.76 7.70 -38.13
CA PHE A 110 15.60 6.88 -36.93
C PHE A 110 14.13 6.76 -36.51
N ALA A 111 13.33 7.82 -36.66
CA ALA A 111 11.91 7.78 -36.37
C ALA A 111 11.16 6.79 -37.27
N THR A 112 11.40 6.82 -38.59
CA THR A 112 10.82 5.84 -39.53
C THR A 112 11.17 4.40 -39.15
N ARG A 113 12.39 4.18 -38.65
CA ARG A 113 12.83 2.85 -38.22
C ARG A 113 12.08 2.34 -36.99
N LEU A 114 11.84 3.21 -36.02
CA LEU A 114 11.02 2.90 -34.84
C LEU A 114 9.55 2.69 -35.23
N GLU A 115 9.00 3.52 -36.12
CA GLU A 115 7.63 3.36 -36.66
C GLU A 115 7.44 2.02 -37.36
N ASN A 116 8.39 1.61 -38.20
CA ASN A 116 8.35 0.32 -38.89
C ASN A 116 8.38 -0.88 -37.92
N ALA A 117 8.91 -0.70 -36.71
CA ALA A 117 8.91 -1.71 -35.65
C ALA A 117 7.64 -1.67 -34.76
N GLY A 118 6.64 -0.86 -35.12
CA GLY A 118 5.34 -0.80 -34.43
C GLY A 118 5.29 0.19 -33.27
N TYR A 119 6.31 1.03 -33.10
CA TYR A 119 6.31 2.10 -32.09
C TYR A 119 5.58 3.34 -32.63
N LYS A 120 5.00 4.14 -31.72
CA LYS A 120 4.25 5.34 -32.10
C LYS A 120 5.09 6.60 -31.97
N SER A 121 5.39 7.26 -33.09
CA SER A 121 6.04 8.58 -33.07
C SER A 121 5.08 9.65 -32.54
N THR A 122 5.62 10.54 -31.70
CA THR A 122 4.93 11.73 -31.20
C THR A 122 5.59 13.01 -31.72
N GLU A 123 6.92 13.03 -31.79
CA GLU A 123 7.67 14.21 -32.23
C GLU A 123 9.00 13.79 -32.89
N VAL A 124 9.37 14.49 -33.96
CA VAL A 124 10.67 14.37 -34.62
C VAL A 124 11.20 15.78 -34.85
N GLY A 125 12.37 16.08 -34.31
CA GLY A 125 12.85 17.46 -34.29
C GLY A 125 14.34 17.60 -34.03
N ASN A 126 14.73 18.82 -33.68
CA ASN A 126 16.08 19.14 -33.25
C ASN A 126 16.15 19.17 -31.73
N PHE A 127 17.31 18.80 -31.18
CA PHE A 127 17.61 19.04 -29.79
C PHE A 127 18.00 20.51 -29.58
N ASP A 128 18.04 20.97 -28.32
CA ASP A 128 18.37 22.36 -27.97
C ASP A 128 19.74 22.82 -28.50
N ASN A 129 20.65 21.86 -28.73
CA ASN A 129 21.95 22.09 -29.34
C ASN A 129 22.39 20.87 -30.20
N PHE A 130 23.42 21.08 -31.04
CA PHE A 130 23.94 20.08 -31.98
C PHE A 130 25.30 19.49 -31.56
N ASP A 131 25.67 19.66 -30.29
CA ASP A 131 26.98 19.24 -29.77
C ASP A 131 26.91 18.00 -28.89
N MET A 132 25.82 17.22 -28.99
CA MET A 132 25.68 15.97 -28.25
C MET A 132 26.74 14.98 -28.73
N PRO A 133 27.71 14.60 -27.87
CA PRO A 133 28.79 13.71 -28.29
C PRO A 133 28.29 12.27 -28.47
N GLN A 134 27.30 11.87 -27.68
CA GLN A 134 26.77 10.52 -27.61
C GLN A 134 25.25 10.50 -27.71
N THR A 135 24.74 9.43 -28.30
CA THR A 135 23.32 9.14 -28.39
C THR A 135 22.81 8.66 -27.03
N ILE A 136 21.76 9.29 -26.53
CA ILE A 136 21.18 8.99 -25.22
C ILE A 136 19.69 8.70 -25.40
N ILE A 137 19.23 7.65 -24.73
CA ILE A 137 17.82 7.27 -24.67
C ILE A 137 17.33 7.53 -23.25
N PHE A 138 16.32 8.39 -23.11
CA PHE A 138 15.64 8.61 -21.84
C PHE A 138 14.35 7.82 -21.79
N ASP A 139 14.28 6.88 -20.87
CA ASP A 139 13.01 6.26 -20.49
C ASP A 139 12.26 7.18 -19.53
N ARG A 140 11.09 7.65 -19.95
CA ARG A 140 10.29 8.63 -19.25
C ARG A 140 9.25 8.01 -18.32
N LYS A 141 8.89 6.73 -18.52
CA LYS A 141 7.78 6.07 -17.81
C LYS A 141 8.16 4.78 -17.10
N SER A 142 8.93 3.89 -17.72
CA SER A 142 9.22 2.59 -17.11
C SER A 142 10.39 2.72 -16.11
N GLN A 143 10.07 2.56 -14.82
CA GLN A 143 11.02 2.72 -13.71
C GLN A 143 12.28 1.84 -13.84
N ASN A 144 12.18 0.73 -14.56
CA ASN A 144 13.26 -0.22 -14.82
C ASN A 144 13.97 -0.02 -16.18
N ARG A 145 13.69 1.09 -16.89
CA ARG A 145 14.21 1.38 -18.25
C ARG A 145 13.76 0.39 -19.33
N LEU A 146 12.75 -0.43 -19.07
CA LEU A 146 12.26 -1.45 -20.01
C LEU A 146 11.97 -0.88 -21.41
N TYR A 147 11.29 0.27 -21.50
CA TYR A 147 10.94 0.85 -22.79
C TYR A 147 12.18 1.40 -23.51
N GLY A 148 13.05 2.10 -22.78
CA GLY A 148 14.30 2.60 -23.33
C GLY A 148 15.24 1.48 -23.79
N LEU A 149 15.25 0.34 -23.08
CA LEU A 149 16.05 -0.83 -23.44
C LEU A 149 15.55 -1.50 -24.72
N LYS A 150 14.23 -1.64 -24.90
CA LYS A 150 13.64 -2.15 -26.15
C LYS A 150 13.98 -1.27 -27.35
N VAL A 151 13.93 0.04 -27.16
CA VAL A 151 14.33 1.01 -28.19
C VAL A 151 15.83 0.93 -28.48
N ALA A 152 16.67 0.80 -27.45
CA ALA A 152 18.11 0.64 -27.62
C ALA A 152 18.45 -0.63 -28.39
N GLU A 153 17.84 -1.75 -28.04
CA GLU A 153 17.99 -3.04 -28.73
C GLU A 153 17.64 -2.90 -30.22
N LEU A 154 16.47 -2.36 -30.55
CA LEU A 154 16.08 -2.12 -31.94
C LEU A 154 17.10 -1.22 -32.68
N LEU A 155 17.62 -0.21 -32.00
CA LEU A 155 18.60 0.72 -32.56
C LEU A 155 20.04 0.19 -32.52
N GLY A 156 20.28 -1.04 -32.06
CA GLY A 156 21.63 -1.59 -31.91
C GLY A 156 22.50 -0.78 -30.94
N LEU A 157 21.91 -0.10 -29.97
CA LEU A 157 22.61 0.71 -28.98
C LEU A 157 22.85 -0.08 -27.70
N PRO A 158 23.99 0.12 -27.02
CA PRO A 158 24.27 -0.58 -25.77
C PRO A 158 23.30 -0.13 -24.68
N ALA A 159 22.96 -1.03 -23.75
CA ALA A 159 22.12 -0.71 -22.59
C ALA A 159 22.65 0.45 -21.70
N THR A 160 23.93 0.81 -21.86
CA THR A 160 24.57 1.95 -21.21
C THR A 160 24.14 3.31 -21.78
N SER A 161 23.59 3.37 -23.00
CA SER A 161 23.02 4.60 -23.57
C SER A 161 21.63 4.92 -23.02
N VAL A 162 21.05 4.03 -22.21
CA VAL A 162 19.70 4.16 -21.67
C VAL A 162 19.75 4.66 -20.22
N ALA A 163 19.12 5.81 -19.99
CA ALA A 163 18.92 6.39 -18.67
C ALA A 163 17.43 6.45 -18.34
N TYR A 164 17.06 6.13 -17.10
CA TYR A 164 15.74 6.46 -16.60
C TYR A 164 15.72 7.93 -16.19
N GLN A 165 14.82 8.72 -16.78
CA GLN A 165 14.64 10.11 -16.39
C GLN A 165 13.19 10.51 -16.61
N THR A 166 12.42 10.59 -15.53
CA THR A 166 11.06 11.11 -15.59
C THR A 166 11.07 12.60 -15.93
N LYS A 167 10.08 13.03 -16.69
CA LYS A 167 9.79 14.43 -16.96
C LYS A 167 8.31 14.65 -16.71
N ALA A 168 7.98 15.49 -15.72
CA ALA A 168 6.59 15.80 -15.41
C ALA A 168 5.90 16.34 -16.68
N GLY A 169 4.75 15.76 -17.03
CA GLY A 169 4.03 16.12 -18.25
C GLY A 169 4.63 15.59 -19.55
N SER A 170 5.61 14.66 -19.50
CA SER A 170 6.07 13.96 -20.71
C SER A 170 4.91 13.26 -21.39
N LYS A 171 4.73 13.53 -22.68
CA LYS A 171 3.70 12.86 -23.50
C LYS A 171 4.19 11.55 -24.12
N VAL A 172 5.50 11.31 -24.08
CA VAL A 172 6.16 10.14 -24.64
C VAL A 172 6.65 9.19 -23.56
N ASP A 173 6.80 7.93 -23.92
CA ASP A 173 7.43 6.91 -23.09
C ASP A 173 8.95 6.95 -23.18
N VAL A 174 9.49 7.28 -24.37
CA VAL A 174 10.92 7.30 -24.64
C VAL A 174 11.32 8.55 -25.43
N SER A 175 12.39 9.22 -25.01
CA SER A 175 13.04 10.27 -25.80
C SER A 175 14.38 9.76 -26.33
N VAL A 176 14.60 9.81 -27.64
CA VAL A 176 15.89 9.46 -28.26
C VAL A 176 16.60 10.73 -28.70
N ILE A 177 17.75 11.03 -28.11
CA ILE A 177 18.58 12.18 -28.51
C ILE A 177 19.78 11.63 -29.26
N LEU A 178 19.87 11.92 -30.55
CA LEU A 178 20.92 11.43 -31.43
C LEU A 178 22.18 12.29 -31.29
N GLY A 179 23.29 11.66 -30.91
CA GLY A 179 24.60 12.31 -30.81
C GLY A 179 25.45 12.09 -32.06
N LYS A 180 26.67 12.64 -32.03
CA LYS A 180 27.66 12.52 -33.12
C LYS A 180 28.06 11.06 -33.41
N ASP A 181 27.76 10.13 -32.50
CA ASP A 181 27.97 8.69 -32.64
C ASP A 181 26.79 7.91 -33.28
N TYR A 182 25.77 8.59 -33.80
CA TYR A 182 24.56 7.97 -34.37
C TYR A 182 24.83 6.86 -35.41
N GLN A 183 25.94 6.94 -36.13
CA GLN A 183 26.33 5.93 -37.12
C GLN A 183 26.55 4.55 -36.51
N LYS A 184 26.93 4.47 -35.22
CA LYS A 184 27.09 3.19 -34.51
C LYS A 184 25.75 2.49 -34.35
N ALA A 185 24.70 3.25 -34.03
CA ALA A 185 23.33 2.74 -33.93
C ALA A 185 22.81 2.26 -35.29
N GLU A 186 23.14 2.97 -36.37
CA GLU A 186 22.78 2.55 -37.72
C GLU A 186 23.47 1.23 -38.11
N PHE A 187 24.78 1.14 -37.89
CA PHE A 187 25.58 -0.03 -38.27
C PHE A 187 25.16 -1.31 -37.55
N LEU A 188 25.01 -1.24 -36.22
CA LEU A 188 24.70 -2.42 -35.40
C LEU A 188 23.33 -3.01 -35.74
N SER A 189 22.42 -2.15 -36.19
CA SER A 189 21.09 -2.57 -36.56
C SER A 189 20.94 -3.27 -37.91
N THR A 190 21.93 -3.11 -38.78
CA THR A 190 21.95 -3.75 -40.11
C THR A 190 22.47 -5.20 -40.00
N ILE A 191 23.26 -5.50 -38.96
CA ILE A 191 23.86 -6.82 -38.75
C ILE A 191 22.85 -7.83 -38.19
N GLU A 192 21.84 -7.42 -37.41
CA GLU A 192 20.84 -8.34 -36.84
C GLU A 192 19.73 -8.78 -37.80
N ASN A 193 19.65 -8.19 -39.01
CA ASN A 193 18.59 -8.48 -39.98
C ASN A 193 19.02 -9.39 -41.15
N HIS A 194 20.13 -10.13 -40.99
CA HIS A 194 20.66 -11.10 -41.97
C HIS A 194 21.01 -12.43 -41.29
#